data_AF-A0A7J6UDL1-F1
#
_entry.id   AF-A0A7J6UDL1-F1
#
_cell.length_a   1.000
_cell.length_b   1.000
_cell.length_c   1.000
_cell.angle_alpha   90.00
_cell.angle_beta   90.00
_cell.angle_gamma   90.00
#
_symmetry.space_group_name_H-M   'P 1'
#
loop_
_entity.id
_entity.type
_entity.pdbx_description
1 polymer ?
#
loop_
_entity_poly.entity_id
_entity_poly.type
_entity_poly.pdbx_seq_one_letter_code
_entity_poly.pdbx_strand_id
1 'polypeptide(L)'
;GGRVECLRTGIFRSDIQEKFRLDVNAIDELIESADKTCRFFVETEEKVQVDEVENFGEVVHQLTEALTELRQNPNRSEEPLIYHLDVAAMYPNIILSNRLQPSAIVTPDYCNQCSYSDPQLKSDCKRHMEWKWRGDLYMATRAD
;
A
#
# COMPACT_ATOMS: atom_id res chain seq x y z
N GLY A 1 -16.08 5.07 -1.01
CA GLY A 1 -15.87 5.54 0.37
C GLY A 1 -14.71 4.80 0.99
N GLY A 2 -14.34 5.14 2.23
CA GLY A 2 -13.34 4.38 2.98
C GLY A 2 -13.82 2.94 3.25
N ARG A 3 -12.86 2.01 3.33
CA ARG A 3 -13.10 0.64 3.79
C ARG A 3 -12.89 0.63 5.30
N VAL A 4 -13.86 0.12 6.05
CA VAL A 4 -13.77 -0.03 7.51
C VAL A 4 -14.04 -1.48 7.84
N GLU A 5 -13.15 -2.09 8.60
CA GLU A 5 -13.26 -3.50 9.00
C GLU A 5 -12.91 -3.66 10.47
N CYS A 6 -13.64 -4.52 11.16
CA CYS A 6 -13.32 -4.97 12.51
C CYS A 6 -12.96 -6.45 12.44
N LEU A 7 -11.66 -6.76 12.49
CA LEU A 7 -11.16 -8.13 12.33
C LEU A 7 -11.21 -8.94 13.64
N ARG A 8 -10.96 -8.28 14.77
CA ARG A 8 -10.93 -8.87 16.11
C ARG A 8 -11.48 -7.90 17.15
N THR A 9 -12.11 -8.45 18.18
CA THR A 9 -12.56 -7.72 19.37
C THR A 9 -11.99 -8.42 20.60
N GLY A 10 -11.75 -7.66 21.67
CA GLY A 10 -11.12 -8.17 22.87
C GLY A 10 -10.23 -7.14 23.54
N ILE A 11 -9.55 -7.56 24.61
CA ILE A 11 -8.54 -6.75 25.30
C ILE A 11 -7.17 -7.27 24.86
N PHE A 12 -6.39 -6.42 24.17
CA PHE A 12 -5.01 -6.71 23.78
C PHE A 12 -4.09 -5.82 24.60
N ARG A 13 -3.09 -6.41 25.25
CA ARG A 13 -2.10 -5.70 26.07
C ARG A 13 -0.73 -6.28 25.83
N SER A 14 0.30 -5.46 26.00
CA SER A 14 1.70 -5.86 25.83
C SER A 14 2.16 -6.90 26.85
N ASP A 15 1.51 -7.02 28.00
CA ASP A 15 1.86 -7.97 29.08
C ASP A 15 1.05 -9.27 29.05
N ILE A 16 0.24 -9.50 28.01
CA ILE A 16 -0.58 -10.71 27.87
C ILE A 16 -0.11 -11.44 26.61
N GLN A 17 0.27 -12.71 26.77
CA GLN A 17 0.71 -13.52 25.64
C GLN A 17 -0.40 -13.73 24.61
N GLU A 18 -0.04 -13.59 23.34
CA GLU A 18 -0.91 -13.83 22.20
C GLU A 18 -0.36 -14.94 21.32
N LYS A 19 -1.27 -15.67 20.67
CA LYS A 19 -0.92 -16.76 19.75
C LYS A 19 -0.81 -16.23 18.32
N PHE A 20 0.37 -16.33 17.76
CA PHE A 20 0.66 -15.96 16.37
C PHE A 20 0.78 -17.19 15.49
N ARG A 21 0.15 -17.12 14.32
CA ARG A 21 0.27 -18.10 13.24
C ARG A 21 0.71 -17.35 12.00
N LEU A 22 1.99 -17.43 11.70
CA LEU A 22 2.61 -16.69 10.60
C LEU A 22 2.47 -17.47 9.29
N ASP A 23 2.29 -16.74 8.19
CA ASP A 23 2.37 -17.30 6.85
C ASP A 23 3.83 -17.36 6.41
N VAL A 24 4.34 -18.58 6.26
CA VAL A 24 5.73 -18.84 5.87
C VAL A 24 6.05 -18.28 4.49
N ASN A 25 5.10 -18.31 3.56
CA ASN A 25 5.31 -17.79 2.21
C ASN A 25 5.48 -16.27 2.23
N ALA A 26 4.68 -15.57 3.05
CA ALA A 26 4.81 -14.12 3.23
C ALA A 26 6.15 -13.75 3.86
N ILE A 27 6.66 -14.57 4.79
CA ILE A 27 8.00 -14.35 5.37
C ILE A 27 9.09 -14.57 4.32
N ASP A 28 8.98 -15.59 3.47
CA ASP A 28 9.92 -15.82 2.37
C ASP A 28 9.98 -14.62 1.41
N GLU A 29 8.82 -14.05 1.05
CA GLU A 29 8.75 -12.81 0.25
C GLU A 29 9.41 -11.61 0.95
N LEU A 30 9.25 -11.49 2.28
CA LEU A 30 9.90 -10.44 3.06
C LEU A 30 11.43 -10.62 3.12
N ILE A 31 11.92 -11.86 3.24
CA ILE A 31 13.35 -12.17 3.21
C ILE A 31 13.94 -11.82 1.84
N GLU A 32 13.30 -12.23 0.76
CA GLU A 32 13.77 -11.95 -0.61
C GLU A 32 13.79 -10.44 -0.92
N SER A 33 12.87 -9.68 -0.34
CA SER A 33 12.73 -8.23 -0.55
C SER A 33 13.45 -7.36 0.48
N ALA A 34 14.10 -7.94 1.49
CA ALA A 34 14.72 -7.22 2.61
C ALA A 34 15.78 -6.20 2.14
N ASP A 35 16.76 -6.64 1.33
CA ASP A 35 17.83 -5.76 0.80
C ASP A 35 17.23 -4.58 0.02
N LYS A 36 16.30 -4.87 -0.90
CA LYS A 36 15.64 -3.83 -1.72
C LYS A 36 14.86 -2.85 -0.86
N THR A 37 14.19 -3.32 0.19
CA THR A 37 13.41 -2.48 1.10
C THR A 37 14.31 -1.57 1.92
N CYS A 38 15.42 -2.10 2.45
CA CYS A 38 16.42 -1.28 3.15
C CYS A 38 17.08 -0.25 2.23
N ARG A 39 17.39 -0.60 0.97
CA ARG A 39 17.88 0.39 -0.02
C ARG A 39 16.85 1.48 -0.28
N PHE A 40 15.59 1.10 -0.48
CA PHE A 40 14.50 2.05 -0.71
C PHE A 40 14.38 3.04 0.46
N PHE A 41 14.46 2.57 1.70
CA PHE A 41 14.45 3.42 2.88
C PHE A 41 15.59 4.46 2.84
N VAL A 42 16.83 4.01 2.61
CA VAL A 42 18.01 4.89 2.58
C VAL A 42 17.93 5.90 1.43
N GLU A 43 17.63 5.44 0.21
CA GLU A 43 17.68 6.28 -0.99
C GLU A 43 16.45 7.19 -1.15
N THR A 44 15.26 6.72 -0.76
CA THR A 44 14.00 7.42 -1.03
C THR A 44 13.50 8.19 0.19
N GLU A 45 13.55 7.59 1.38
CA GLU A 45 13.03 8.23 2.59
C GLU A 45 14.08 9.17 3.20
N GLU A 46 15.29 8.67 3.41
CA GLU A 46 16.40 9.45 3.99
C GLU A 46 17.17 10.29 2.95
N LYS A 47 17.05 9.95 1.66
CA LYS A 47 17.74 10.65 0.53
C LYS A 47 19.26 10.61 0.62
N VAL A 48 19.80 9.52 1.15
CA VAL A 48 21.23 9.24 1.32
C VAL A 48 21.66 8.16 0.35
N GLN A 49 22.93 8.16 -0.05
CA GLN A 49 23.47 7.07 -0.87
C GLN A 49 23.84 5.88 0.01
N VAL A 50 23.56 4.65 -0.44
CA VAL A 50 23.87 3.43 0.33
C VAL A 50 25.37 3.34 0.68
N ASP A 51 26.24 3.87 -0.19
CA ASP A 51 27.69 3.89 0.01
C ASP A 51 28.13 4.76 1.21
N GLU A 52 27.29 5.69 1.67
CA GLU A 52 27.54 6.54 2.85
C GLU A 52 27.12 5.85 4.16
N VAL A 53 26.47 4.68 4.08
CA VAL A 53 25.95 3.93 5.24
C VAL A 53 26.88 2.78 5.61
N GLU A 54 27.58 2.93 6.73
CA GLU A 54 28.60 1.97 7.18
C GLU A 54 28.02 0.61 7.60
N ASN A 55 26.83 0.59 8.21
CA ASN A 55 26.21 -0.60 8.80
C ASN A 55 25.11 -1.23 7.94
N PHE A 56 25.01 -0.87 6.66
CA PHE A 56 23.93 -1.33 5.78
C PHE A 56 23.85 -2.87 5.72
N GLY A 57 24.98 -3.52 5.42
CA GLY A 57 25.04 -4.97 5.32
C GLY A 57 24.74 -5.69 6.64
N GLU A 58 25.13 -5.10 7.77
CA GLU A 58 24.86 -5.65 9.10
C GLU A 58 23.36 -5.60 9.41
N VAL A 59 22.69 -4.47 9.15
CA VAL A 59 21.25 -4.31 9.42
C VAL A 59 20.43 -5.25 8.53
N VAL A 60 20.76 -5.37 7.25
CA VAL A 60 20.08 -6.30 6.33
C VAL A 60 20.25 -7.74 6.81
N HIS A 61 21.45 -8.11 7.29
CA HIS A 61 21.72 -9.43 7.82
C HIS A 61 20.91 -9.71 9.09
N GLN A 62 20.92 -8.81 10.08
CA GLN A 62 20.15 -8.94 11.32
C GLN A 62 18.65 -9.08 11.05
N LEU A 63 18.12 -8.28 10.11
CA LEU A 63 16.71 -8.37 9.70
C LEU A 63 16.39 -9.74 9.08
N THR A 64 17.27 -10.21 8.19
CA THR A 64 17.10 -11.50 7.50
C THR A 64 17.18 -12.68 8.46
N GLU A 65 18.08 -12.62 9.45
CA GLU A 65 18.19 -13.64 10.50
C GLU A 65 16.93 -13.67 11.37
N ALA A 66 16.44 -12.52 11.82
CA ALA A 66 15.20 -12.43 12.60
C ALA A 66 14.00 -13.00 11.83
N LEU A 67 13.86 -12.65 10.54
CA LEU A 67 12.82 -13.22 9.68
C LEU A 67 12.99 -14.73 9.49
N THR A 68 14.22 -15.22 9.38
CA THR A 68 14.51 -16.66 9.27
C THR A 68 14.12 -17.40 10.55
N GLU A 69 14.30 -16.81 11.73
CA GLU A 69 13.85 -17.40 13.00
C GLU A 69 12.32 -17.50 13.05
N LEU A 70 11.62 -16.43 12.65
CA LEU A 70 10.16 -16.41 12.56
C LEU A 70 9.64 -17.47 11.58
N ARG A 71 10.36 -17.68 10.47
CA ARG A 71 10.07 -18.72 9.48
C ARG A 71 10.20 -20.12 10.05
N GLN A 72 11.25 -20.40 10.81
CA GLN A 72 11.51 -21.72 11.40
C GLN A 72 10.48 -22.08 12.48
N ASN A 73 9.97 -21.08 13.21
CA ASN A 73 8.98 -21.24 14.26
C ASN A 73 7.73 -20.38 13.97
N PRO A 74 6.88 -20.75 13.00
CA PRO A 74 5.77 -19.90 12.56
C PRO A 74 4.57 -19.88 13.51
N ASN A 75 4.48 -20.84 14.43
CA ASN A 75 3.45 -20.90 15.47
C ASN A 75 4.07 -20.51 16.81
N ARG A 76 3.74 -19.32 17.32
CA ARG A 76 4.39 -18.73 18.50
C ARG A 76 3.36 -18.27 19.53
N SER A 77 3.80 -18.20 20.79
CA SER A 77 3.04 -17.63 21.91
C SER A 77 3.95 -16.67 22.64
N GLU A 78 3.75 -15.37 22.41
CA GLU A 78 4.64 -14.31 22.91
C GLU A 78 3.86 -13.03 23.21
N GLU A 79 4.49 -12.11 23.95
CA GLU A 79 3.91 -10.81 24.28
C GLU A 79 3.82 -9.91 23.02
N PRO A 80 2.65 -9.35 22.70
CA PRO A 80 2.44 -8.63 21.45
C PRO A 80 3.01 -7.22 21.47
N LEU A 81 3.45 -6.74 20.31
CA LEU A 81 3.69 -5.32 20.04
C LEU A 81 2.49 -4.72 19.31
N ILE A 82 1.88 -3.70 19.91
CA ILE A 82 0.67 -3.05 19.37
C ILE A 82 1.09 -1.81 18.57
N TYR A 83 1.01 -1.92 17.24
CA TYR A 83 1.35 -0.84 16.31
C TYR A 83 0.11 -0.25 15.62
N HIS A 84 0.12 1.06 15.41
CA HIS A 84 -0.84 1.78 14.57
C HIS A 84 -0.09 2.34 13.35
N LEU A 85 -0.42 1.82 12.17
CA LEU A 85 0.13 2.27 10.90
C LEU A 85 -0.90 3.16 10.20
N ASP A 86 -0.53 4.41 9.94
CA ASP A 86 -1.37 5.38 9.22
C ASP A 86 -0.58 6.04 8.09
N VAL A 87 -1.27 6.32 6.99
CA VAL A 87 -0.68 6.97 5.83
C VAL A 87 -0.88 8.47 5.97
N ALA A 88 0.22 9.18 6.21
CA ALA A 88 0.21 10.64 6.28
C ALA A 88 -0.41 11.24 4.99
N ALA A 89 -1.41 12.12 5.17
CA ALA A 89 -2.10 12.80 4.07
C ALA A 89 -2.49 11.86 2.90
N MET A 90 -3.10 10.72 3.22
CA MET A 90 -3.45 9.68 2.25
C MET A 90 -4.12 10.22 0.96
N TYR A 91 -5.23 10.97 1.09
CA TYR A 91 -5.95 11.48 -0.10
C TYR A 91 -5.17 12.54 -0.88
N PRO A 92 -4.58 13.58 -0.25
CA PRO A 92 -3.71 14.51 -0.96
C PRO A 92 -2.59 13.81 -1.73
N ASN A 93 -1.92 12.82 -1.14
CA ASN A 93 -0.85 12.07 -1.80
C ASN A 93 -1.38 11.27 -3.00
N ILE A 94 -2.51 10.57 -2.86
CA ILE A 94 -3.16 9.85 -3.98
C ILE A 94 -3.53 10.82 -5.12
N ILE A 95 -4.06 12.00 -4.79
CA ILE A 95 -4.42 13.04 -5.76
C ILE A 95 -3.19 13.49 -6.55
N LEU A 96 -2.09 13.80 -5.85
CA LEU A 96 -0.86 14.29 -6.48
C LEU A 96 -0.17 13.21 -7.33
N SER A 97 -0.01 11.99 -6.78
CA SER A 97 0.64 10.88 -7.49
C SER A 97 -0.10 10.47 -8.77
N ASN A 98 -1.44 10.56 -8.77
CA ASN A 98 -2.26 10.22 -9.92
C ASN A 98 -2.67 11.45 -10.75
N ARG A 99 -2.24 12.65 -10.37
CA ARG A 99 -2.61 13.94 -11.00
C ARG A 99 -4.13 14.11 -11.15
N LEU A 100 -4.89 13.68 -10.15
CA LEU A 100 -6.34 13.72 -10.17
C LEU A 100 -6.85 15.15 -10.01
N GLN A 101 -7.59 15.61 -11.02
CA GLN A 101 -8.30 16.89 -10.99
C GLN A 101 -9.60 16.73 -11.76
N PRO A 102 -10.66 17.50 -11.45
CA PRO A 102 -11.93 17.39 -12.17
C PRO A 102 -11.80 17.51 -13.69
N SER A 103 -10.92 18.39 -14.17
CA SER A 103 -10.63 18.60 -15.60
C SER A 103 -9.89 17.43 -16.27
N ALA A 104 -9.25 16.54 -15.51
CA ALA A 104 -8.54 15.37 -16.02
C ALA A 104 -9.48 14.18 -16.25
N ILE A 105 -10.73 14.25 -15.80
CA ILE A 105 -11.74 13.22 -16.04
C ILE A 105 -12.44 13.55 -17.37
N VAL A 106 -12.00 12.88 -18.43
CA VAL A 106 -12.47 13.14 -19.81
C VAL A 106 -13.33 11.99 -20.34
N THR A 107 -14.32 12.33 -21.16
CA THR A 107 -15.07 11.34 -21.94
C THR A 107 -14.29 10.93 -23.20
N PRO A 108 -14.60 9.77 -23.81
CA PRO A 108 -14.01 9.38 -25.08
C PRO A 108 -14.18 10.46 -26.17
N ASP A 109 -15.38 11.04 -26.28
CA ASP A 109 -15.68 12.08 -27.27
C ASP A 109 -14.83 13.34 -27.09
N TYR A 110 -14.68 13.80 -25.83
CA TYR A 110 -13.83 14.94 -25.51
C TYR A 110 -12.36 14.64 -25.83
N CYS A 111 -11.91 13.42 -25.53
CA CYS A 111 -10.53 13.04 -25.81
C CYS A 111 -10.25 12.92 -27.31
N ASN A 112 -11.20 12.47 -28.12
CA ASN A 112 -11.02 12.32 -29.57
C ASN A 112 -10.85 13.67 -30.28
N GLN A 113 -11.29 14.77 -29.65
CA GLN A 113 -11.10 16.14 -30.16
C GLN A 113 -9.72 16.71 -29.79
N CYS A 114 -8.94 16.02 -28.96
CA CYS A 114 -7.63 16.46 -28.54
C CYS A 114 -6.61 16.38 -29.68
N SER A 115 -5.76 17.40 -29.82
CA SER A 115 -4.66 17.40 -30.82
C SER A 115 -3.64 16.28 -30.63
N TYR A 116 -3.61 15.68 -29.44
CA TYR A 116 -2.77 14.52 -29.11
C TYR A 116 -3.47 13.17 -29.32
N SER A 117 -4.72 13.18 -29.80
CA SER A 117 -5.47 11.98 -30.14
C SER A 117 -5.07 11.47 -31.52
N ASP A 118 -3.87 10.92 -31.63
CA ASP A 118 -3.42 10.24 -32.85
C ASP A 118 -3.84 8.76 -32.80
N PRO A 119 -4.60 8.25 -33.79
CA PRO A 119 -4.93 6.82 -33.88
C PRO A 119 -3.72 5.88 -33.97
N GLN A 120 -2.56 6.38 -34.41
CA GLN A 120 -1.32 5.61 -34.58
C GLN A 120 -0.40 5.69 -33.36
N LEU A 121 -0.51 6.75 -32.56
CA LEU A 121 0.25 6.92 -31.33
C LEU A 121 -0.54 6.31 -30.16
N LYS A 122 0.05 5.32 -29.49
CA LYS A 122 -0.54 4.74 -28.28
C LYS A 122 -0.81 5.90 -27.31
N SER A 123 -2.05 5.99 -26.82
CA SER A 123 -2.49 7.08 -25.93
C SER A 123 -1.91 6.91 -24.52
N ASP A 124 -0.59 7.00 -24.41
CA ASP A 124 0.17 6.82 -23.17
C ASP A 124 -0.09 7.95 -22.14
N CYS A 125 -0.79 9.01 -22.54
CA CYS A 125 -1.29 10.06 -21.65
C CYS A 125 -2.52 9.63 -20.84
N LYS A 126 -3.23 8.56 -21.24
CA LYS A 126 -4.45 8.10 -20.56
C LYS A 126 -4.12 7.10 -19.47
N ARG A 127 -4.45 7.46 -18.23
CA ARG A 127 -4.46 6.53 -17.10
C ARG A 127 -5.89 6.09 -16.78
N HIS A 128 -6.19 4.83 -17.01
CA HIS A 128 -7.48 4.25 -16.61
C HIS A 128 -7.47 3.94 -15.10
N MET A 129 -8.52 4.38 -14.40
CA MET A 129 -8.71 4.13 -12.98
C MET A 129 -10.16 3.75 -12.72
N GLU A 130 -10.37 2.76 -11.87
CA GLU A 130 -11.69 2.29 -11.49
C GLU A 130 -12.24 3.09 -10.30
N TRP A 131 -13.55 3.30 -10.29
CA TRP A 131 -14.26 3.86 -9.14
C TRP A 131 -15.64 3.21 -9.01
N LYS A 132 -16.21 3.27 -7.81
CA LYS A 132 -17.54 2.72 -7.51
C LYS A 132 -18.53 3.85 -7.31
N TRP A 133 -19.59 3.85 -8.10
CA TRP A 133 -20.74 4.73 -7.91
C TRP A 133 -21.72 4.11 -6.92
N ARG A 134 -22.31 4.94 -6.06
CA ARG A 134 -23.39 4.56 -5.15
C ARG A 134 -24.42 5.69 -5.17
N GLY A 135 -25.68 5.36 -5.44
CA GLY A 135 -26.80 6.30 -5.36
C GLY A 135 -27.98 5.63 -4.68
N ASP A 136 -28.66 6.38 -3.83
CA ASP A 136 -29.90 5.96 -3.19
C ASP A 136 -31.06 6.59 -3.97
N LEU A 137 -31.93 5.76 -4.55
CA LEU A 137 -33.09 6.19 -5.33
C LEU A 137 -34.36 5.99 -4.52
N TYR A 138 -35.25 6.97 -4.54
CA TYR A 138 -36.61 6.79 -4.01
C TYR A 138 -37.38 5.82 -4.91
N MET A 139 -38.22 4.98 -4.32
CA MET A 139 -39.05 4.02 -5.07
C MET A 139 -40.23 4.66 -5.82
N ALA A 140 -40.47 5.95 -5.62
CA ALA A 140 -41.47 6.70 -6.36
C ALA A 140 -41.05 6.76 -7.84
N THR A 141 -41.99 6.42 -8.71
CA THR A 141 -41.77 6.51 -10.15
C THR A 141 -42.05 7.94 -10.61
N ARG A 142 -41.61 8.28 -11.82
CA ARG A 142 -41.88 9.61 -12.41
C ARG A 142 -43.39 9.92 -12.58
N ALA A 143 -44.26 8.93 -12.38
CA ALA A 143 -45.71 9.05 -12.48
C ALA A 143 -46.42 9.32 -11.14
N ASP A 144 -45.69 9.21 -10.02
CA ASP A 144 -46.16 9.60 -8.67
C ASP A 144 -45.84 11.08 -8.40
#